data_AF-A0A921BN32-F1
#
_entry.id   AF-A0A921BN32-F1
#
_cell.length_a   1.000
_cell.length_b   1.000
_cell.length_c   1.000
_cell.angle_alpha   90.00
_cell.angle_beta   90.00
_cell.angle_gamma   90.00
#
_symmetry.space_group_name_H-M   'P 1'
#
loop_
_entity.id
_entity.type
_entity.pdbx_description
1 polymer ?
#
loop_
_entity_poly.entity_id
_entity_poly.type
_entity_poly.pdbx_seq_one_letter_code
_entity_poly.pdbx_strand_id
1 'polypeptide(L)'
;MTSKAGRLNPEGDGRSLLGIRWLLAGVGAVLVSAVIGVATGPVAIPLGQVIRELLDRLPLLEVDSSLSAADRAIVWDLRAPRVVLGLLVGALLAGSGAAYQGVFRNPLADPYLLGIAAGAGLGATIAIVAELRDVLGVDPVPLVAFAGALMASRQPVP
;
A
#
# COMPACT_ATOMS: atom_id res chain seq x y z
N MET A 1 -8.40 -58.33 -24.85
CA MET A 1 -7.16 -57.78 -24.26
C MET A 1 -7.00 -56.34 -24.76
N THR A 2 -7.65 -55.38 -24.11
CA THR A 2 -7.64 -53.96 -24.50
C THR A 2 -6.74 -53.19 -23.53
N SER A 3 -5.61 -52.74 -24.05
CA SER A 3 -4.66 -51.87 -23.35
C SER A 3 -5.29 -50.49 -23.16
N LYS A 4 -5.70 -50.18 -21.93
CA LYS A 4 -6.03 -48.80 -21.52
C LYS A 4 -4.72 -48.04 -21.38
N ALA A 5 -4.32 -47.37 -22.46
CA ALA A 5 -3.35 -46.28 -22.40
C ALA A 5 -3.93 -45.18 -21.49
N GLY A 6 -3.46 -45.16 -20.24
CA GLY A 6 -3.68 -44.06 -19.31
C GLY A 6 -2.98 -42.82 -19.87
N ARG A 7 -3.77 -41.91 -20.44
CA ARG A 7 -3.33 -40.56 -20.78
C ARG A 7 -3.04 -39.84 -19.46
N LEU A 8 -1.77 -39.82 -19.05
CA LEU A 8 -1.30 -38.89 -18.03
C LEU A 8 -1.50 -37.49 -18.60
N ASN A 9 -2.48 -36.76 -18.06
CA ASN A 9 -2.72 -35.36 -18.37
C ASN A 9 -1.59 -34.52 -17.73
N PRO A 10 -0.66 -33.91 -18.49
CA PRO A 10 0.41 -33.09 -17.94
C PRO A 10 0.00 -31.64 -17.67
N GLU A 11 -1.28 -31.27 -17.88
CA GLU A 11 -1.72 -29.87 -17.88
C GLU A 11 -2.05 -29.28 -16.48
N GLY A 12 -1.88 -30.06 -15.40
CA GLY A 12 -2.28 -29.66 -14.04
C GLY A 12 -1.27 -28.83 -13.23
N ASP A 13 0.04 -28.96 -13.50
CA ASP A 13 1.10 -28.42 -12.62
C ASP A 13 1.62 -27.04 -13.02
N GLY A 14 1.42 -26.61 -14.27
CA GLY A 14 2.00 -25.36 -14.78
C GLY A 14 1.37 -24.09 -14.20
N ARG A 15 0.10 -24.14 -13.77
CA ARG A 15 -0.65 -22.96 -13.31
C ARG A 15 -0.34 -22.57 -11.86
N SER A 16 -0.04 -23.55 -10.99
CA SER A 16 0.30 -23.32 -9.58
C SER A 16 1.71 -22.75 -9.43
N LEU A 17 2.68 -23.28 -10.19
CA LEU A 17 4.07 -22.80 -10.20
C LEU A 17 4.19 -21.38 -10.73
N LEU A 18 3.42 -21.03 -11.78
CA LEU A 18 3.40 -19.66 -12.31
C LEU A 18 2.84 -18.68 -11.28
N GLY A 19 1.76 -19.04 -10.58
CA GLY A 19 1.17 -18.22 -9.52
C GLY A 19 2.12 -17.97 -8.34
N ILE A 20 2.84 -19.00 -7.89
CA ILE A 20 3.84 -18.88 -6.82
C ILE A 20 4.98 -17.95 -7.23
N ARG A 21 5.48 -18.05 -8.46
CA ARG A 21 6.54 -17.18 -8.97
C ARG A 21 6.13 -15.70 -8.97
N TRP A 22 4.90 -15.40 -9.41
CA TRP A 22 4.37 -14.03 -9.39
C TRP A 22 4.14 -13.51 -7.97
N LEU A 23 3.69 -14.37 -7.05
CA LEU A 23 3.56 -14.00 -5.63
C LEU A 23 4.93 -13.66 -5.03
N LEU A 24 5.93 -14.50 -5.23
CA LEU A 24 7.30 -14.25 -4.76
C LEU A 24 7.89 -12.98 -5.37
N ALA A 25 7.68 -12.75 -6.67
CA ALA A 25 8.11 -11.52 -7.33
C ALA A 25 7.42 -10.28 -6.75
N GLY A 26 6.11 -10.36 -6.48
CA GLY A 26 5.35 -9.28 -5.85
C GLY A 26 5.81 -8.96 -4.44
N VAL A 27 6.03 -9.98 -3.61
CA VAL A 27 6.59 -9.82 -2.26
C VAL A 27 7.99 -9.20 -2.33
N GLY A 28 8.85 -9.70 -3.22
CA GLY A 28 10.17 -9.12 -3.46
C GLY A 28 10.11 -7.64 -3.86
N ALA A 29 9.20 -7.29 -4.79
CA ALA A 29 9.00 -5.91 -5.22
C ALA A 29 8.55 -4.99 -4.09
N VAL A 30 7.65 -5.46 -3.21
CA VAL A 30 7.20 -4.72 -2.01
C VAL A 30 8.35 -4.51 -1.02
N LEU A 31 9.16 -5.53 -0.77
CA LEU A 31 10.31 -5.40 0.13
C LEU A 31 11.35 -4.42 -0.42
N VAL A 32 11.66 -4.52 -1.71
CA VAL A 32 12.60 -3.60 -2.38
C VAL A 32 12.06 -2.16 -2.36
N SER A 33 10.78 -1.96 -2.69
CA SER A 33 10.18 -0.63 -2.67
C SER A 33 10.12 -0.02 -1.26
N ALA A 34 9.90 -0.84 -0.23
CA ALA A 34 9.93 -0.40 1.16
C ALA A 34 11.33 0.08 1.57
N VAL A 35 12.39 -0.68 1.25
CA VAL A 35 13.78 -0.28 1.55
C VAL A 35 14.15 1.01 0.81
N ILE A 36 13.82 1.11 -0.48
CA ILE A 36 14.05 2.32 -1.28
C ILE A 36 13.27 3.51 -0.70
N GLY A 37 12.01 3.29 -0.31
CA GLY A 37 11.16 4.31 0.29
C GLY A 37 11.72 4.87 1.59
N VAL A 38 12.29 4.01 2.45
CA VAL A 38 12.94 4.45 3.70
C VAL A 38 14.30 5.11 3.43
N ALA A 39 15.05 4.63 2.44
CA ALA A 39 16.36 5.18 2.11
C ALA A 39 16.28 6.58 1.44
N THR A 40 15.18 6.86 0.74
CA THR A 40 15.01 8.11 0.00
C THR A 40 14.39 9.21 0.88
N GLY A 41 15.04 10.37 0.96
CA GLY A 41 14.48 11.52 1.66
C GLY A 41 15.36 12.77 1.53
N PRO A 42 14.91 13.92 2.07
CA PRO A 42 15.66 15.18 1.99
C PRO A 42 17.02 15.13 2.68
N VAL A 43 17.15 14.29 3.71
CA VAL A 43 18.41 14.05 4.42
C VAL A 43 19.10 12.85 3.79
N ALA A 44 20.34 13.02 3.32
CA ALA A 44 21.09 11.93 2.71
C ALA A 44 21.61 10.97 3.79
N ILE A 45 20.97 9.81 3.93
CA ILE A 45 21.42 8.73 4.81
C ILE A 45 21.93 7.59 3.90
N PRO A 46 23.19 7.12 4.04
CA PRO A 46 23.72 6.05 3.21
C PRO A 46 22.85 4.79 3.27
N LEU A 47 22.55 4.20 2.11
CA LEU A 47 21.70 3.00 2.00
C LEU A 47 22.20 1.85 2.88
N GLY A 48 23.52 1.67 3.01
CA GLY A 48 24.11 0.65 3.86
C GLY A 48 23.77 0.84 5.35
N GLN A 49 23.68 2.08 5.84
CA GLN A 49 23.30 2.37 7.22
C GLN A 49 21.80 2.16 7.44
N VAL A 50 20.97 2.53 6.46
CA VAL A 50 19.51 2.25 6.50
C VAL A 50 19.24 0.75 6.55
N ILE A 51 19.91 -0.04 5.70
CA ILE A 51 19.76 -1.51 5.71
C ILE A 51 20.21 -2.08 7.05
N ARG A 52 21.35 -1.64 7.60
CA ARG A 52 21.81 -2.08 8.92
C ARG A 52 20.84 -1.71 10.04
N GLU A 53 20.28 -0.51 10.04
CA GLU A 53 19.26 -0.08 11.02
C GLU A 53 17.96 -0.88 10.89
N LEU A 54 17.53 -1.21 9.67
CA LEU A 54 16.38 -2.09 9.47
C LEU A 54 16.67 -3.52 9.97
N LEU A 55 17.91 -3.99 9.83
CA LEU A 55 18.36 -5.29 10.35
C LEU A 55 18.49 -5.31 11.88
N ASP A 56 18.98 -4.24 12.48
CA ASP A 56 19.16 -4.09 13.94
C ASP A 56 17.82 -4.12 14.70
N ARG A 57 16.71 -3.77 14.03
CA ARG A 57 15.37 -3.92 14.61
C ARG A 57 14.82 -5.33 14.59
N LEU A 58 15.47 -6.29 13.92
CA LEU A 58 15.06 -7.69 14.02
C LEU A 58 15.49 -8.24 15.38
N PRO A 59 14.57 -8.85 16.17
CA PRO A 59 14.84 -9.31 17.54
C PRO A 59 15.87 -10.45 17.66
N LEU A 60 16.48 -10.87 16.54
CA LEU A 60 17.45 -11.95 16.42
C LEU A 60 18.84 -11.47 15.96
N LEU A 61 19.00 -10.17 15.65
CA LEU A 61 20.23 -9.61 15.08
C LEU A 61 20.56 -8.29 15.80
N GLU A 62 21.71 -8.26 16.48
CA GLU A 62 22.30 -7.01 16.98
C GLU A 62 23.28 -6.52 15.92
N VAL A 63 22.98 -5.38 15.30
CA VAL A 63 23.82 -4.81 14.25
C VAL A 63 24.01 -3.33 14.53
N ASP A 64 25.24 -2.92 14.84
CA ASP A 64 25.55 -1.50 14.98
C ASP A 64 25.33 -0.76 13.65
N SER A 65 24.19 -0.07 13.56
CA SER A 65 23.79 0.71 12.40
C SER A 65 24.61 1.98 12.22
N SER A 66 25.37 2.38 13.25
CA SER A 66 26.20 3.60 13.32
C SER A 66 25.43 4.91 13.08
N LEU A 67 24.09 4.87 13.13
CA LEU A 67 23.26 6.05 12.92
C LEU A 67 23.27 6.96 14.15
N SER A 68 23.24 8.27 13.91
CA SER A 68 22.98 9.25 14.96
C SER A 68 21.53 9.11 15.49
N ALA A 69 21.28 9.60 16.70
CA ALA A 69 19.92 9.61 17.26
C ALA A 69 18.92 10.40 16.38
N ALA A 70 19.39 11.47 15.72
CA ALA A 70 18.58 12.25 14.80
C ALA A 70 18.25 11.49 13.52
N ASP A 71 19.23 10.79 12.93
CA ASP A 71 19.00 9.99 11.72
C ASP A 71 18.07 8.80 11.99
N ARG A 72 18.20 8.19 13.16
CA ARG A 72 17.31 7.12 13.62
C ARG A 72 15.86 7.62 13.75
N ALA A 73 15.65 8.80 14.34
CA ALA A 73 14.32 9.42 14.43
C ALA A 73 13.76 9.73 13.03
N ILE A 74 14.59 10.23 12.10
CA ILE A 74 14.16 10.44 10.71
C ILE A 74 13.69 9.13 10.06
N VAL A 75 14.44 8.04 10.23
CA VAL A 75 14.08 6.73 9.67
C VAL A 75 12.77 6.23 10.26
N TRP A 76 12.60 6.24 11.59
CA TRP A 76 11.49 5.56 12.26
C TRP A 76 10.25 6.43 12.49
N ASP A 77 10.41 7.72 12.76
CA ASP A 77 9.30 8.60 13.10
C ASP A 77 8.77 9.36 11.87
N LEU A 78 9.57 9.48 10.82
CA LEU A 78 9.18 10.23 9.61
C LEU A 78 9.05 9.33 8.36
N ARG A 79 10.07 8.52 8.04
CA ARG A 79 10.11 7.77 6.78
C ARG A 79 9.33 6.46 6.83
N ALA A 80 9.57 5.63 7.85
CA ALA A 80 8.90 4.34 8.00
C ALA A 80 7.36 4.47 8.03
N PRO A 81 6.75 5.42 8.78
CA PRO A 81 5.30 5.57 8.80
C PRO A 81 4.74 5.96 7.43
N ARG A 82 5.48 6.80 6.68
CA ARG A 82 5.10 7.21 5.31
C ARG A 82 5.15 6.05 4.32
N VAL A 83 6.17 5.21 4.41
CA VAL A 83 6.29 4.00 3.56
C VAL A 83 5.17 3.02 3.87
N VAL A 84 4.91 2.74 5.14
CA VAL A 84 3.81 1.86 5.58
C VAL A 84 2.48 2.39 5.08
N LEU A 85 2.22 3.69 5.23
CA LEU A 85 0.99 4.31 4.72
C LEU A 85 0.87 4.17 3.20
N GLY A 86 1.96 4.39 2.45
CA GLY A 86 1.97 4.20 1.00
C GLY A 86 1.67 2.76 0.58
N LEU A 87 2.23 1.77 1.28
CA LEU A 87 1.94 0.35 1.05
C LEU A 87 0.48 0.00 1.35
N LEU A 88 -0.07 0.50 2.46
CA LEU A 88 -1.48 0.30 2.81
C LEU A 88 -2.41 0.91 1.76
N VAL A 89 -2.16 2.15 1.34
CA VAL A 89 -2.95 2.82 0.29
C VAL A 89 -2.87 2.04 -1.02
N GLY A 90 -1.67 1.62 -1.43
CA GLY A 90 -1.48 0.80 -2.64
C GLY A 90 -2.24 -0.53 -2.60
N ALA A 91 -2.18 -1.23 -1.46
CA ALA A 91 -2.92 -2.47 -1.26
C ALA A 91 -4.45 -2.27 -1.33
N LEU A 92 -4.96 -1.20 -0.72
CA LEU A 92 -6.38 -0.86 -0.75
C LEU A 92 -6.85 -0.51 -2.17
N LEU A 93 -6.07 0.27 -2.93
CA LEU A 93 -6.38 0.62 -4.31
C LEU A 93 -6.36 -0.60 -5.22
N ALA A 94 -5.34 -1.45 -5.10
CA ALA A 94 -5.25 -2.70 -5.88
C ALA A 94 -6.40 -3.66 -5.56
N GLY A 95 -6.74 -3.83 -4.28
CA GLY A 95 -7.84 -4.67 -3.83
C GLY A 95 -9.20 -4.16 -4.30
N SER A 96 -9.45 -2.85 -4.19
CA SER A 96 -10.67 -2.22 -4.71
C SER A 96 -10.79 -2.39 -6.22
N GLY A 97 -9.72 -2.12 -6.98
CA GLY A 97 -9.69 -2.31 -8.44
C GLY A 97 -10.01 -3.75 -8.85
N ALA A 98 -9.37 -4.74 -8.20
CA ALA A 98 -9.63 -6.16 -8.47
C ALA A 98 -11.09 -6.57 -8.16
N ALA A 99 -11.65 -6.06 -7.07
CA ALA A 99 -13.05 -6.31 -6.71
C ALA A 99 -14.02 -5.72 -7.75
N TYR A 100 -13.81 -4.47 -8.16
CA TYR A 100 -14.65 -3.81 -9.17
C TYR A 100 -14.57 -4.51 -10.53
N GLN A 101 -13.35 -4.81 -10.99
CA GLN A 101 -13.14 -5.55 -12.23
C GLN A 101 -13.79 -6.93 -12.18
N GLY A 102 -13.79 -7.59 -11.02
CA GLY A 102 -14.46 -8.88 -10.80
C GLY A 102 -15.98 -8.81 -10.86
N VAL A 103 -16.59 -7.80 -10.22
CA VAL A 103 -18.06 -7.60 -10.21
C VAL A 103 -18.58 -7.29 -11.61
N PHE A 104 -17.94 -6.35 -12.31
CA PHE A 104 -18.38 -5.95 -13.65
C PHE A 104 -17.88 -6.86 -14.76
N ARG A 105 -16.98 -7.81 -14.43
CA ARG A 105 -16.25 -8.63 -15.41
C ARG A 105 -15.65 -7.80 -16.54
N ASN A 106 -15.18 -6.59 -16.19
CA ASN A 106 -14.66 -5.61 -17.12
C ASN A 106 -13.29 -5.13 -16.61
N PRO A 107 -12.19 -5.46 -17.32
CA PRO A 107 -10.84 -5.07 -16.91
C PRO A 107 -10.61 -3.55 -16.95
N LEU A 108 -11.54 -2.77 -17.52
CA LEU A 108 -11.48 -1.31 -17.56
C LEU A 108 -12.32 -0.62 -16.47
N ALA A 109 -12.98 -1.38 -15.59
CA ALA A 109 -13.76 -0.80 -14.50
C ALA A 109 -12.82 -0.20 -13.44
N ASP A 110 -13.06 1.06 -13.07
CA ASP A 110 -12.29 1.80 -12.07
C ASP A 110 -13.19 2.28 -10.91
N PRO A 111 -12.91 1.89 -9.65
CA PRO A 111 -13.64 2.36 -8.47
C PRO A 111 -13.59 3.88 -8.25
N TYR A 112 -12.60 4.58 -8.81
CA TYR A 112 -12.44 6.03 -8.61
C TYR A 112 -13.61 6.86 -9.18
N LEU A 113 -14.41 6.26 -10.07
CA LEU A 113 -15.48 6.95 -10.82
C LEU A 113 -16.80 7.14 -10.05
N LEU A 114 -16.95 6.63 -8.83
CA LEU A 114 -18.20 6.70 -8.07
C LEU A 114 -18.35 7.96 -7.18
N GLY A 115 -17.63 9.03 -7.47
CA GLY A 115 -17.71 10.29 -6.70
C GLY A 115 -17.05 10.25 -5.33
N ILE A 116 -16.53 9.11 -4.87
CA ILE A 116 -15.80 8.93 -3.60
C ILE A 116 -14.62 9.90 -3.51
N ALA A 117 -13.83 10.02 -4.59
CA ALA A 117 -12.69 10.92 -4.64
C ALA A 117 -13.08 12.41 -4.57
N ALA A 118 -14.15 12.79 -5.29
CA ALA A 118 -14.67 14.15 -5.27
C ALA A 118 -15.23 14.51 -3.89
N GLY A 119 -15.95 13.59 -3.25
CA GLY A 119 -16.45 13.75 -1.87
C GLY A 119 -15.32 13.88 -0.85
N ALA A 120 -14.26 13.07 -0.98
CA ALA A 120 -13.07 13.18 -0.15
C ALA A 120 -12.37 14.53 -0.31
N GLY A 121 -12.17 14.98 -1.56
CA GLY A 121 -11.55 16.27 -1.88
C GLY A 121 -12.36 17.46 -1.36
N LEU A 122 -13.69 17.44 -1.50
CA LEU A 122 -14.57 18.46 -0.92
C LEU A 122 -14.48 18.48 0.61
N GLY A 123 -14.55 17.32 1.27
CA GLY A 123 -14.44 17.22 2.72
C GLY A 123 -13.10 17.76 3.24
N ALA A 124 -11.99 17.38 2.61
CA ALA A 124 -10.68 17.92 2.92
C ALA A 124 -10.62 19.45 2.74
N THR A 125 -11.17 19.96 1.64
CA THR A 125 -11.21 21.41 1.35
C THR A 125 -12.00 22.17 2.41
N ILE A 126 -13.16 21.66 2.82
CA ILE A 126 -13.96 22.26 3.90
C ILE A 126 -13.17 22.29 5.21
N ALA A 127 -12.52 21.19 5.58
CA ALA A 127 -11.72 21.12 6.81
C ALA A 127 -10.58 22.14 6.84
N ILE A 128 -9.92 22.35 5.69
CA ILE A 128 -8.81 23.30 5.54
C ILE A 128 -9.33 24.75 5.56
N VAL A 129 -10.33 25.08 4.73
CA VAL A 129 -10.83 26.45 4.58
C VAL A 129 -11.57 26.93 5.83
N ALA A 130 -12.24 26.02 6.54
CA ALA A 130 -12.91 26.35 7.81
C ALA A 130 -11.96 26.38 9.01
N GLU A 131 -10.64 26.21 8.80
CA GLU A 131 -9.61 26.21 9.86
C GLU A 131 -9.94 25.27 11.03
N LEU A 132 -10.56 24.13 10.71
CA LEU A 132 -11.18 23.27 11.72
C LEU A 132 -10.14 22.65 12.66
N ARG A 133 -8.87 22.58 12.21
CA ARG A 133 -7.72 22.19 13.01
C ARG A 133 -7.51 23.10 14.22
N ASP A 134 -7.67 24.41 14.04
CA ASP A 134 -7.43 25.39 15.10
C ASP A 134 -8.54 25.36 16.16
N VAL A 135 -9.75 24.96 15.76
CA VAL A 135 -10.91 24.76 16.65
C VAL A 135 -10.80 23.46 17.44
N LEU A 136 -10.39 22.36 16.80
CA LEU A 136 -10.41 21.02 17.39
C LEU A 136 -9.09 20.60 18.06
N GLY A 137 -7.98 21.30 17.79
CA GLY A 137 -6.65 20.97 18.33
C GLY A 137 -6.03 19.68 17.78
N VAL A 138 -6.70 19.00 16.85
CA VAL A 138 -6.26 17.80 16.12
C VAL A 138 -6.48 18.01 14.64
N ASP A 139 -5.71 17.36 13.77
CA ASP A 139 -5.89 17.44 12.32
C ASP A 139 -7.17 16.69 11.88
N PRO A 140 -8.26 17.40 11.50
CA PRO A 140 -9.52 16.76 11.18
C PRO A 140 -9.60 16.37 9.70
N VAL A 141 -8.62 16.77 8.87
CA VAL A 141 -8.67 16.61 7.42
C VAL A 141 -8.93 15.16 7.02
N PRO A 142 -8.24 14.13 7.57
CA PRO A 142 -8.51 12.74 7.18
C PRO A 142 -9.94 12.30 7.50
N LEU A 143 -10.49 12.72 8.65
CA LEU A 143 -11.82 12.33 9.11
C LEU A 143 -12.91 12.99 8.26
N VAL A 144 -12.78 14.29 7.99
CA VAL A 144 -13.75 15.04 7.19
C VAL A 144 -13.69 14.62 5.72
N ALA A 145 -12.49 14.35 5.19
CA ALA A 145 -12.34 13.76 3.86
C ALA A 145 -13.03 12.40 3.78
N PHE A 146 -12.82 11.52 4.77
CA PHE A 146 -13.48 10.22 4.81
C PHE A 146 -15.01 10.35 4.90
N ALA A 147 -15.53 11.24 5.76
CA ALA A 147 -16.96 11.51 5.85
C ALA A 147 -17.55 12.02 4.53
N GLY A 148 -16.86 12.95 3.86
CA GLY A 148 -17.25 13.45 2.54
C GLY A 148 -17.29 12.36 1.48
N ALA A 149 -16.32 11.44 1.51
CA ALA A 149 -16.27 10.27 0.64
C ALA A 149 -17.49 9.35 0.84
N LEU A 150 -17.84 9.04 2.09
CA LEU A 150 -18.99 8.20 2.44
C LEU A 150 -20.33 8.86 2.09
N MET A 151 -20.43 10.18 2.20
CA MET A 151 -21.63 10.90 1.79
C MET A 151 -21.82 10.85 0.28
N ALA A 152 -20.74 11.04 -0.49
CA ALA A 152 -20.78 10.98 -1.94
C ALA A 152 -21.10 9.58 -2.47
N SER A 153 -20.60 8.52 -1.81
CA SER A 153 -20.85 7.14 -2.24
C SER A 153 -22.32 6.69 -2.11
N ARG A 154 -23.20 7.49 -1.49
CA ARG A 154 -24.63 7.19 -1.34
C ARG A 154 -25.50 7.67 -2.51
N GLN A 155 -24.92 8.28 -3.53
CA GLN A 155 -25.68 8.70 -4.71
C GLN A 155 -26.28 7.47 -5.42
N PRO A 156 -27.59 7.48 -5.77
CA PRO A 156 -28.18 6.42 -6.59
C PRO A 156 -27.47 6.38 -7.95
N VAL A 157 -26.90 5.24 -8.29
CA VAL A 157 -26.39 5.00 -9.65
C VAL A 157 -27.60 5.00 -10.59
N PRO A 158 -27.65 5.85 -11.64
CA PRO A 158 -28.74 5.86 -12.60
C PRO A 158 -28.83 4.57 -13.43
#